data_AF-W7U3F2-F1
#
_entry.id   AF-W7U3F2-F1
#
_cell.length_a   1.000
_cell.length_b   1.000
_cell.length_c   1.000
_cell.angle_alpha   90.00
_cell.angle_beta   90.00
_cell.angle_gamma   90.00
#
_symmetry.space_group_name_H-M   'P 1'
#
loop_
_entity.id
_entity.type
_entity.pdbx_description
1 polymer ?
#
loop_
_entity_poly.entity_id
_entity_poly.type
_entity_poly.pdbx_seq_one_letter_code
_entity_poly.pdbx_strand_id
1 'polypeptide(L)'
;MEAAEWEISKENVMPLKHGRNVSKLNATLSEKPKGMRERRADLETERQAFENRLQEVEERFLQNKEGEDPLREWVRYINWLQEAMPSDSQEATLVLERCARRFQEEALYKQDPRYLKIWISYADRLSSPGEIFKFLHKKKIGTTQALFWAAWAFVAEKSGNFSLADKLYTKGIELHALPIELLAERRHHFQRRMSRHWLRLNEEGRAAAFEGGDEGGPEGRGGRSALATKKEKRRTVNGASRPSSAASSSARTPSSRVL
;
A
#
# COMPACT_ATOMS: atom_id res chain seq x y z
N MET A 1 1.67 -39.43 14.93
CA MET A 1 1.93 -38.36 13.95
C MET A 1 2.72 -37.31 14.70
N GLU A 2 4.01 -37.21 14.43
CA GLU A 2 4.91 -36.24 15.06
C GLU A 2 4.47 -34.85 14.57
N ALA A 3 4.14 -33.94 15.49
CA ALA A 3 3.74 -32.59 15.14
C ALA A 3 4.89 -31.91 14.40
N ALA A 4 4.61 -31.32 13.24
CA ALA A 4 5.65 -30.70 12.44
C ALA A 4 6.29 -29.55 13.25
N GLU A 5 7.61 -29.38 13.23
CA GLU A 5 8.31 -28.42 14.10
C GLU A 5 7.85 -26.96 13.93
N TRP A 6 7.33 -26.61 12.75
CA TRP A 6 6.68 -25.32 12.54
C TRP A 6 5.40 -25.17 13.37
N GLU A 7 4.66 -26.24 13.68
CA GLU A 7 3.51 -26.20 14.60
C GLU A 7 3.94 -25.93 16.04
N ILE A 8 5.15 -26.38 16.40
CA ILE A 8 5.76 -26.19 17.73
C ILE A 8 6.31 -24.76 17.88
N SER A 9 6.85 -24.18 16.80
CA SER A 9 7.49 -22.85 16.83
C SER A 9 6.73 -21.75 16.07
N LYS A 10 5.46 -21.97 15.70
CA LYS A 10 4.65 -21.03 14.89
C LYS A 10 4.58 -19.63 15.49
N GLU A 11 4.59 -19.51 16.81
CA GLU A 11 4.56 -18.22 17.52
C GLU A 11 5.83 -17.38 17.29
N ASN A 12 6.95 -18.01 16.93
CA ASN A 12 8.25 -17.35 16.71
C ASN A 12 8.53 -17.04 15.22
N VAL A 13 7.63 -17.41 14.32
CA VAL A 13 7.79 -17.27 12.87
C VAL A 13 6.96 -16.10 12.36
N MET A 14 7.61 -15.07 11.83
CA MET A 14 6.92 -13.92 11.25
C MET A 14 6.10 -14.35 10.01
N PRO A 15 4.79 -14.02 9.95
CA PRO A 15 3.98 -14.21 8.76
C PRO A 15 4.48 -13.34 7.60
N LEU A 16 4.72 -13.94 6.43
CA LEU A 16 5.08 -13.21 5.21
C LEU A 16 3.89 -13.20 4.23
N LYS A 17 3.63 -12.06 3.59
CA LYS A 17 2.50 -11.90 2.64
C LYS A 17 2.61 -12.82 1.42
N HIS A 18 3.82 -13.27 1.07
CA HIS A 18 4.09 -14.22 -0.02
C HIS A 18 4.35 -15.66 0.48
N GLY A 19 4.17 -15.94 1.78
CA GLY A 19 4.49 -17.23 2.39
C GLY A 19 6.00 -17.47 2.58
N ARG A 20 6.33 -18.62 3.19
CA ARG A 20 7.70 -19.09 3.46
C ARG A 20 7.92 -20.45 2.81
N ASN A 21 9.17 -20.77 2.48
CA ASN A 21 9.53 -22.12 2.09
C ASN A 21 9.53 -23.04 3.32
N VAL A 22 8.61 -24.00 3.37
CA VAL A 22 8.40 -24.90 4.52
C VAL A 22 9.63 -25.77 4.79
N SER A 23 10.29 -26.28 3.74
CA SER A 23 11.49 -27.12 3.88
C SER A 23 12.63 -26.35 4.52
N LYS A 24 12.88 -25.11 4.05
CA LYS A 24 13.90 -24.23 4.65
C LYS A 24 13.52 -23.88 6.10
N LEU A 25 12.26 -23.55 6.36
CA LEU A 25 11.78 -23.20 7.69
C LEU A 25 11.97 -24.35 8.69
N ASN A 26 11.62 -25.58 8.32
CA ASN A 26 11.82 -26.74 9.20
C ASN A 26 13.32 -26.98 9.47
N ALA A 27 14.18 -26.92 8.46
CA ALA A 27 15.63 -26.94 8.68
C ALA A 27 16.12 -25.78 9.57
N THR A 28 15.37 -24.69 9.61
CA THR A 28 15.65 -23.56 10.51
C THR A 28 15.31 -23.85 11.96
N LEU A 29 14.24 -24.61 12.18
CA LEU A 29 13.67 -24.86 13.50
C LEU A 29 14.19 -26.15 14.15
N SER A 30 14.64 -27.13 13.35
CA SER A 30 15.06 -28.47 13.78
C SER A 30 16.42 -28.56 14.50
N GLU A 31 17.17 -27.47 14.58
CA GLU A 31 18.60 -27.55 14.90
C GLU A 31 18.92 -27.68 16.39
N LYS A 32 19.80 -28.64 16.70
CA LYS A 32 20.32 -28.89 18.04
C LYS A 32 21.24 -27.73 18.50
N PRO A 33 21.43 -27.51 19.81
CA PRO A 33 22.21 -26.38 20.35
C PRO A 33 23.65 -26.27 19.82
N LYS A 34 24.31 -27.40 19.56
CA LYS A 34 25.66 -27.41 18.96
C LYS A 34 25.64 -27.00 17.49
N GLY A 35 24.63 -27.45 16.73
CA GLY A 35 24.38 -27.03 15.35
C GLY A 35 23.97 -25.57 15.25
N MET A 36 23.25 -25.03 16.24
CA MET A 36 22.88 -23.61 16.29
C MET A 36 24.11 -22.68 16.32
N ARG A 37 25.20 -23.06 17.02
CA ARG A 37 26.43 -22.26 17.07
C ARG A 37 27.20 -22.32 15.74
N GLU A 38 27.31 -23.50 15.14
CA GLU A 38 27.95 -23.70 13.83
C GLU A 38 27.18 -22.93 12.76
N ARG A 39 25.85 -23.10 12.72
CA ARG A 39 24.99 -22.32 11.83
C ARG A 39 25.12 -20.83 12.03
N ARG A 40 25.19 -20.34 13.27
CA ARG A 40 25.35 -18.90 13.48
C ARG A 40 26.65 -18.38 12.84
N ALA A 41 27.72 -19.17 12.86
CA ALA A 41 28.97 -18.83 12.18
C ALA A 41 28.82 -18.93 10.64
N ASP A 42 28.12 -19.93 10.14
CA ASP A 42 27.84 -20.07 8.70
C ASP A 42 26.99 -18.90 8.18
N LEU A 43 25.95 -18.51 8.92
CA LEU A 43 25.10 -17.36 8.61
C LEU A 43 25.88 -16.05 8.61
N GLU A 44 26.83 -15.86 9.55
CA GLU A 44 27.68 -14.67 9.54
C GLU A 44 28.64 -14.68 8.35
N THR A 45 29.14 -15.86 7.95
CA THR A 45 30.00 -16.01 6.77
C THR A 45 29.23 -15.69 5.48
N GLU A 46 28.02 -16.23 5.32
CA GLU A 46 27.13 -15.92 4.20
C GLU A 46 26.76 -14.44 4.18
N ARG A 47 26.48 -13.84 5.35
CA ARG A 47 26.22 -12.42 5.50
C ARG A 47 27.40 -11.58 5.00
N GLN A 48 28.62 -11.91 5.41
CA GLN A 48 29.81 -11.20 4.97
C GLN A 48 30.01 -11.32 3.45
N ALA A 49 29.66 -12.46 2.86
CA ALA A 49 29.69 -12.63 1.41
C ALA A 49 28.70 -11.70 0.70
N PHE A 50 27.49 -11.52 1.24
CA PHE A 50 26.52 -10.54 0.71
C PHE A 50 27.03 -9.10 0.84
N GLU A 51 27.59 -8.72 1.99
CA GLU A 51 28.14 -7.37 2.20
C GLU A 51 29.30 -7.08 1.23
N ASN A 52 30.22 -8.03 1.05
CA ASN A 52 31.32 -7.91 0.09
C ASN A 52 30.82 -7.77 -1.35
N ARG A 53 29.83 -8.59 -1.73
CA ARG A 53 29.23 -8.53 -3.08
C ARG A 53 28.50 -7.22 -3.33
N LEU A 54 27.76 -6.72 -2.34
CA LEU A 54 27.09 -5.42 -2.40
C LEU A 54 28.10 -4.30 -2.61
N GLN A 55 29.20 -4.30 -1.85
CA GLN A 55 30.26 -3.31 -1.99
C GLN A 55 30.85 -3.32 -3.41
N GLU A 56 31.21 -4.50 -3.93
CA GLU A 56 31.76 -4.67 -5.28
C GLU A 56 30.81 -4.13 -6.37
N VAL A 57 29.53 -4.52 -6.29
CA VAL A 57 28.51 -4.14 -7.29
C VAL A 57 28.18 -2.65 -7.21
N GLU A 58 28.10 -2.08 -6.00
CA GLU A 58 27.86 -0.64 -5.84
C GLU A 58 29.04 0.19 -6.33
N GLU A 59 30.28 -0.20 -6.05
CA GLU A 59 31.46 0.50 -6.55
C GLU A 59 31.50 0.51 -8.08
N ARG A 60 31.22 -0.65 -8.70
CA ARG A 60 31.11 -0.75 -10.15
C ARG A 60 29.98 0.11 -10.71
N PHE A 61 28.83 0.15 -10.05
CA PHE A 61 27.71 0.99 -10.48
C PHE A 61 28.03 2.49 -10.41
N LEU A 62 28.83 2.91 -9.43
CA LEU A 62 29.30 4.30 -9.33
C LEU A 62 30.28 4.66 -10.46
N GLN A 63 31.12 3.71 -10.88
CA GLN A 63 32.06 3.89 -12.00
C GLN A 63 31.37 3.83 -13.36
N ASN A 64 30.43 2.89 -13.53
CA ASN A 64 29.67 2.67 -14.75
C ASN A 64 28.22 2.31 -14.44
N LYS A 65 27.30 3.27 -14.63
CA LYS A 65 25.86 3.10 -14.36
C LYS A 65 25.15 2.09 -15.26
N GLU A 66 25.81 1.61 -16.32
CA GLU A 66 25.31 0.54 -17.21
C GLU A 66 25.78 -0.86 -16.76
N GLY A 67 26.50 -0.94 -15.64
CA GLY A 67 26.99 -2.18 -15.07
C GLY A 67 25.90 -3.01 -14.39
N GLU A 68 26.32 -3.77 -13.37
CA GLU A 68 25.41 -4.59 -12.60
C GLU A 68 24.44 -3.76 -11.75
N ASP A 69 23.16 -4.18 -11.70
CA ASP A 69 22.10 -3.53 -10.92
C ASP A 69 22.28 -3.80 -9.40
N PRO A 70 22.69 -2.81 -8.58
CA PRO A 70 22.89 -3.03 -7.16
C PRO A 70 21.59 -3.34 -6.41
N LEU A 71 20.46 -2.79 -6.84
CA LEU A 71 19.16 -3.08 -6.22
C LEU A 71 18.82 -4.57 -6.29
N ARG A 72 19.23 -5.25 -7.36
CA ARG A 72 19.08 -6.71 -7.49
C ARG A 72 19.82 -7.45 -6.39
N GLU A 73 21.05 -7.06 -6.08
CA GLU A 73 21.82 -7.69 -5.00
C GLU A 73 21.25 -7.39 -3.63
N TRP A 74 20.75 -6.18 -3.40
CA TRP A 74 20.01 -5.86 -2.18
C TRP A 74 18.77 -6.74 -2.00
N VAL A 75 17.99 -6.96 -3.07
CA VAL A 75 16.83 -7.86 -3.02
C VAL A 75 17.25 -9.29 -2.69
N ARG A 76 18.35 -9.79 -3.27
CA ARG A 76 18.88 -11.11 -2.93
C ARG A 76 19.28 -11.20 -1.46
N TYR A 77 19.96 -10.19 -0.95
CA TYR A 77 20.38 -10.13 0.44
C TYR A 77 19.19 -10.10 1.41
N ILE A 78 18.18 -9.27 1.13
CA ILE A 78 16.96 -9.18 1.95
C ILE A 78 16.17 -10.50 1.94
N ASN A 79 16.05 -11.15 0.78
CA ASN A 79 15.36 -12.44 0.67
C ASN A 79 16.08 -13.53 1.47
N TRP A 80 17.41 -13.60 1.34
CA TRP A 80 18.23 -14.50 2.13
C TRP A 80 18.01 -14.25 3.64
N LEU A 81 18.01 -12.98 4.06
CA LEU A 81 17.82 -12.60 5.45
C LEU A 81 16.47 -13.06 6.02
N GLN A 82 15.39 -12.96 5.23
CA GLN A 82 14.04 -13.41 5.62
C GLN A 82 13.92 -14.93 5.72
N GLU A 83 14.72 -15.67 4.95
CA GLU A 83 14.80 -17.13 5.01
C GLU A 83 15.68 -17.59 6.17
N ALA A 84 16.85 -16.97 6.34
CA ALA A 84 17.82 -17.29 7.40
C ALA A 84 17.31 -16.94 8.79
N MET A 85 16.55 -15.84 8.92
CA MET A 85 15.98 -15.38 10.19
C MET A 85 14.45 -15.38 10.13
N PRO A 86 13.79 -16.40 10.70
CA PRO A 86 12.35 -16.50 10.66
C PRO A 86 11.61 -15.57 11.63
N SER A 87 12.29 -15.06 12.64
CA SER A 87 11.73 -14.09 13.60
C SER A 87 11.92 -12.65 13.13
N ASP A 88 11.13 -11.74 13.70
CA ASP A 88 11.31 -10.30 13.47
C ASP A 88 12.60 -9.82 14.16
N SER A 89 13.69 -9.74 13.39
CA SER A 89 14.97 -9.27 13.92
C SER A 89 15.16 -7.79 13.64
N GLN A 90 15.75 -7.10 14.63
CA GLN A 90 16.23 -5.72 14.45
C GLN A 90 17.21 -5.64 13.28
N GLU A 91 18.00 -6.68 13.05
CA GLU A 91 18.92 -6.80 11.92
C GLU A 91 18.20 -6.72 10.57
N ALA A 92 17.07 -7.42 10.41
CA ALA A 92 16.27 -7.33 9.19
C ALA A 92 15.75 -5.91 8.94
N THR A 93 15.32 -5.23 10.00
CA THR A 93 14.90 -3.83 9.93
C THR A 93 16.06 -2.91 9.53
N LEU A 94 17.26 -3.12 10.07
CA LEU A 94 18.46 -2.32 9.73
C LEU A 94 18.90 -2.52 8.27
N VAL A 95 18.86 -3.75 7.75
CA VAL A 95 19.19 -4.02 6.34
C VAL A 95 18.16 -3.38 5.40
N LEU A 96 16.87 -3.48 5.72
CA LEU A 96 15.81 -2.81 4.98
C LEU A 96 15.99 -1.29 4.98
N GLU A 97 16.31 -0.69 6.13
CA GLU A 97 16.57 0.74 6.26
C GLU A 97 17.77 1.19 5.42
N ARG A 98 18.88 0.45 5.49
CA ARG A 98 20.09 0.72 4.70
C ARG A 98 19.76 0.72 3.21
N CYS A 99 19.10 -0.32 2.72
CA CYS A 99 18.68 -0.40 1.32
C CYS A 99 17.74 0.75 0.93
N ALA A 100 16.75 1.04 1.76
CA ALA A 100 15.75 2.06 1.50
C ALA A 100 16.42 3.44 1.36
N ARG A 101 17.32 3.81 2.27
CA ARG A 101 18.03 5.09 2.21
C ARG A 101 19.06 5.16 1.07
N ARG A 102 19.68 4.04 0.71
CA ARG A 102 20.78 3.99 -0.27
C ARG A 102 20.40 4.53 -1.65
N PHE A 103 19.18 4.25 -2.11
CA PHE A 103 18.72 4.59 -3.48
C PHE A 103 17.74 5.77 -3.52
N GLN A 104 17.52 6.49 -2.43
CA GLN A 104 16.45 7.49 -2.35
C GLN A 104 16.63 8.69 -3.30
N GLU A 105 17.88 9.00 -3.65
CA GLU A 105 18.23 10.05 -4.62
C GLU A 105 18.44 9.50 -6.05
N GLU A 106 18.57 8.18 -6.22
CA GLU A 106 18.82 7.56 -7.52
C GLU A 106 17.54 7.50 -8.35
N ALA A 107 17.45 8.35 -9.37
CA ALA A 107 16.28 8.48 -10.23
C ALA A 107 15.87 7.15 -10.90
N LEU A 108 16.85 6.29 -11.21
CA LEU A 108 16.66 4.99 -11.85
C LEU A 108 15.68 4.09 -11.07
N TYR A 109 15.74 4.13 -9.73
CA TYR A 109 14.98 3.21 -8.88
C TYR A 109 13.68 3.81 -8.36
N LYS A 110 13.44 5.11 -8.55
CA LYS A 110 12.27 5.79 -7.95
C LYS A 110 10.94 5.17 -8.35
N GLN A 111 10.80 4.67 -9.58
CA GLN A 111 9.58 3.98 -10.02
C GLN A 111 9.75 2.46 -10.13
N ASP A 112 10.84 1.89 -9.59
CA ASP A 112 11.07 0.44 -9.61
C ASP A 112 10.14 -0.26 -8.58
N PRO A 113 9.34 -1.26 -8.98
CA PRO A 113 8.48 -2.00 -8.06
C PRO A 113 9.22 -2.75 -6.95
N ARG A 114 10.46 -3.20 -7.20
CA ARG A 114 11.30 -3.87 -6.20
C ARG A 114 11.65 -2.90 -5.09
N TYR A 115 12.04 -1.68 -5.45
CA TYR A 115 12.39 -0.64 -4.48
C TYR A 115 11.19 -0.19 -3.66
N LEU A 116 10.02 -0.01 -4.30
CA LEU A 116 8.78 0.31 -3.57
C LEU A 116 8.41 -0.80 -2.56
N LYS A 117 8.55 -2.08 -2.93
CA LYS A 117 8.29 -3.20 -2.00
C LYS A 117 9.20 -3.14 -0.77
N ILE A 118 10.49 -2.83 -0.95
CA ILE A 118 11.43 -2.68 0.17
C ILE A 118 10.99 -1.56 1.11
N TRP A 119 10.58 -0.41 0.58
CA TRP A 119 10.03 0.69 1.38
C TRP A 119 8.76 0.32 2.14
N ILE A 120 7.83 -0.41 1.51
CA ILE A 120 6.61 -0.88 2.18
C ILE A 120 6.96 -1.88 3.29
N SER A 121 7.89 -2.81 3.03
CA SER A 121 8.38 -3.76 4.03
C SER A 121 9.08 -3.08 5.21
N TYR A 122 9.79 -1.98 4.96
CA TYR A 122 10.37 -1.16 6.01
C TYR A 122 9.30 -0.42 6.81
N ALA A 123 8.32 0.21 6.14
CA ALA A 123 7.24 0.93 6.80
C ALA A 123 6.38 0.03 7.71
N ASP A 124 6.12 -1.22 7.29
CA ASP A 124 5.35 -2.21 8.08
C ASP A 124 6.00 -2.53 9.44
N ARG A 125 7.30 -2.25 9.63
CA ARG A 125 8.07 -2.51 10.87
C ARG A 125 8.16 -1.30 11.79
N LEU A 126 7.63 -0.15 11.37
CA LEU A 126 7.70 1.10 12.13
C LEU A 126 6.38 1.40 12.84
N SER A 127 6.46 2.19 13.91
CA SER A 127 5.28 2.65 14.66
C SER A 127 4.42 3.65 13.88
N SER A 128 5.03 4.40 12.94
CA SER A 128 4.39 5.48 12.19
C SER A 128 4.55 5.33 10.67
N PRO A 129 3.99 4.27 10.06
CA PRO A 129 4.12 4.00 8.63
C PRO A 129 3.62 5.17 7.75
N GLY A 130 2.64 5.94 8.22
CA GLY A 130 2.10 7.09 7.50
C GLY A 130 3.14 8.18 7.18
N GLU A 131 4.13 8.39 8.06
CA GLU A 131 5.21 9.36 7.81
C GLU A 131 6.15 8.89 6.68
N ILE A 132 6.38 7.59 6.58
CA ILE A 132 7.17 7.01 5.48
C ILE A 132 6.47 7.26 4.14
N PHE A 133 5.16 7.03 4.04
CA PHE A 133 4.43 7.30 2.79
C PHE A 133 4.41 8.79 2.42
N LYS A 134 4.32 9.70 3.39
CA LYS A 134 4.49 11.15 3.16
C LYS A 134 5.89 11.47 2.61
N PHE A 135 6.93 10.86 3.19
CA PHE A 135 8.31 11.00 2.72
C PHE A 135 8.48 10.51 1.28
N LEU A 136 7.98 9.30 0.96
CA LEU A 136 8.01 8.72 -0.38
C LEU A 136 7.31 9.61 -1.40
N HIS A 137 6.14 10.14 -1.06
CA HIS A 137 5.41 11.08 -1.91
C HIS A 137 6.23 12.35 -2.18
N LYS A 138 6.87 12.93 -1.16
CA LYS A 138 7.75 14.11 -1.30
C LYS A 138 8.95 13.83 -2.21
N LYS A 139 9.54 12.63 -2.12
CA LYS A 139 10.67 12.18 -2.96
C LYS A 139 10.26 11.65 -4.33
N LYS A 140 8.96 11.57 -4.61
CA LYS A 140 8.36 10.99 -5.83
C LYS A 140 8.76 9.53 -6.05
N ILE A 141 8.83 8.75 -4.99
CA ILE A 141 9.15 7.31 -5.04
C ILE A 141 7.84 6.52 -5.13
N GLY A 142 7.71 5.66 -6.14
CA GLY A 142 6.59 4.75 -6.37
C GLY A 142 5.29 5.42 -6.78
N THR A 143 5.28 6.73 -7.05
CA THR A 143 4.06 7.49 -7.32
C THR A 143 3.33 7.06 -8.59
N THR A 144 4.02 6.43 -9.55
CA THR A 144 3.39 5.87 -10.76
C THR A 144 2.81 4.48 -10.54
N GLN A 145 3.02 3.87 -9.36
CA GLN A 145 2.60 2.51 -9.06
C GLN A 145 1.34 2.51 -8.20
N ALA A 146 0.34 1.74 -8.62
CA ALA A 146 -0.90 1.54 -7.89
C ALA A 146 -0.66 1.02 -6.46
N LEU A 147 0.36 0.17 -6.29
CA LEU A 147 0.73 -0.40 -5.00
C LEU A 147 1.05 0.66 -3.95
N PHE A 148 1.70 1.77 -4.34
CA PHE A 148 2.04 2.86 -3.44
C PHE A 148 0.79 3.51 -2.84
N TRP A 149 -0.15 3.91 -3.71
CA TRP A 149 -1.39 4.56 -3.32
C TRP A 149 -2.29 3.63 -2.49
N ALA A 150 -2.40 2.36 -2.89
CA ALA A 150 -3.18 1.37 -2.17
C ALA A 150 -2.60 1.09 -0.76
N ALA A 151 -1.28 0.97 -0.64
CA ALA A 151 -0.63 0.75 0.65
C ALA A 151 -0.78 1.97 1.58
N TRP A 152 -0.62 3.18 1.05
CA TRP A 152 -0.81 4.40 1.84
C TRP A 152 -2.27 4.56 2.30
N ALA A 153 -3.23 4.31 1.41
CA ALA A 153 -4.65 4.36 1.74
C ALA A 153 -5.02 3.32 2.81
N PHE A 154 -4.44 2.12 2.75
CA PHE A 154 -4.62 1.08 3.78
C PHE A 154 -4.07 1.50 5.15
N VAL A 155 -2.90 2.15 5.18
CA VAL A 155 -2.34 2.70 6.43
C VAL A 155 -3.24 3.80 6.99
N ALA A 156 -3.75 4.69 6.15
CA ALA A 156 -4.71 5.73 6.56
C ALA A 156 -6.00 5.11 7.11
N GLU A 157 -6.54 4.08 6.45
CA GLU A 157 -7.72 3.33 6.90
C GLU A 157 -7.48 2.69 8.27
N LYS A 158 -6.33 2.02 8.49
CA LYS A 158 -5.96 1.43 9.78
C LYS A 158 -5.84 2.47 10.90
N SER A 159 -5.43 3.70 10.58
CA SER A 159 -5.38 4.81 11.53
C SER A 159 -6.74 5.48 11.80
N GLY A 160 -7.82 4.96 11.22
CA GLY A 160 -9.17 5.53 11.33
C GLY A 160 -9.41 6.77 10.45
N ASN A 161 -8.43 7.17 9.63
CA ASN A 161 -8.56 8.34 8.76
C ASN A 161 -9.16 7.95 7.40
N PHE A 162 -10.45 7.64 7.41
CA PHE A 162 -11.18 7.17 6.22
C PHE A 162 -11.29 8.23 5.12
N SER A 163 -11.38 9.51 5.49
CA SER A 163 -11.39 10.61 4.51
C SER A 163 -10.08 10.67 3.73
N LEU A 164 -8.94 10.51 4.42
CA LEU A 164 -7.64 10.46 3.76
C LEU A 164 -7.52 9.23 2.86
N ALA A 165 -7.99 8.05 3.31
CA ALA A 165 -7.95 6.84 2.51
C ALA A 165 -8.70 6.98 1.17
N ASP A 166 -9.91 7.54 1.14
CA ASP A 166 -10.64 7.75 -0.12
C ASP A 166 -9.94 8.76 -1.05
N LYS A 167 -9.39 9.84 -0.48
CA LYS A 167 -8.59 10.82 -1.24
C LYS A 167 -7.37 10.19 -1.88
N LEU A 168 -6.67 9.30 -1.16
CA LEU A 168 -5.49 8.60 -1.67
C LEU A 168 -5.83 7.65 -2.82
N TYR A 169 -6.92 6.89 -2.72
CA TYR A 169 -7.40 6.05 -3.83
C TYR A 169 -7.77 6.89 -5.06
N THR A 170 -8.53 7.96 -4.85
CA THR A 170 -8.96 8.86 -5.93
C THR A 170 -7.75 9.48 -6.63
N LYS A 171 -6.79 9.99 -5.85
CA LYS A 171 -5.56 10.59 -6.39
C LYS A 171 -4.71 9.59 -7.18
N GLY A 172 -4.59 8.35 -6.71
CA GLY A 172 -3.88 7.31 -7.45
C GLY A 172 -4.51 7.00 -8.81
N ILE A 173 -5.84 7.02 -8.88
CA ILE A 173 -6.61 6.81 -10.13
C ILE A 173 -6.43 8.00 -11.08
N GLU A 174 -6.53 9.23 -10.58
CA GLU A 174 -6.31 10.46 -11.36
C GLU A 174 -4.90 10.53 -11.95
N LEU A 175 -3.90 10.01 -11.23
CA LEU A 175 -2.51 9.94 -11.69
C LEU A 175 -2.24 8.73 -12.60
N HIS A 176 -3.26 7.95 -12.96
CA HIS A 176 -3.15 6.75 -13.79
C HIS A 176 -2.06 5.77 -13.31
N ALA A 177 -1.96 5.59 -11.98
CA ALA A 177 -0.96 4.70 -11.41
C ALA A 177 -1.24 3.24 -11.77
N LEU A 178 -0.21 2.51 -12.22
CA LEU A 178 -0.37 1.18 -12.80
C LEU A 178 -0.10 0.05 -11.78
N PRO A 179 -0.84 -1.08 -11.85
CA PRO A 179 -2.04 -1.30 -12.67
C PRO A 179 -3.27 -0.56 -12.10
N ILE A 180 -4.01 0.15 -12.96
CA ILE A 180 -5.11 1.03 -12.52
C ILE A 180 -6.30 0.25 -11.94
N GLU A 181 -6.50 -0.96 -12.45
CA GLU A 181 -7.55 -1.89 -12.04
C GLU A 181 -7.38 -2.26 -10.56
N LEU A 182 -6.14 -2.40 -10.09
CA LEU A 182 -5.84 -2.66 -8.69
C LEU A 182 -6.35 -1.55 -7.79
N LEU A 183 -6.23 -0.28 -8.20
CA LEU A 183 -6.73 0.84 -7.39
C LEU A 183 -8.25 0.90 -7.38
N ALA A 184 -8.89 0.66 -8.54
CA ALA A 184 -10.35 0.62 -8.63
C ALA A 184 -10.92 -0.48 -7.73
N GLU A 185 -10.36 -1.69 -7.79
CA GLU A 185 -10.76 -2.84 -6.97
C GLU A 185 -10.55 -2.55 -5.47
N ARG A 186 -9.36 -2.06 -5.09
CA ARG A 186 -9.04 -1.75 -3.68
C ARG A 186 -9.94 -0.66 -3.12
N ARG A 187 -10.23 0.38 -3.90
CA ARG A 187 -11.18 1.45 -3.53
C ARG A 187 -12.59 0.90 -3.36
N HIS A 188 -13.06 0.03 -4.26
CA HIS A 188 -14.37 -0.61 -4.15
C HIS A 188 -14.48 -1.42 -2.85
N HIS A 189 -13.47 -2.23 -2.52
CA HIS A 189 -13.43 -2.96 -1.25
C HIS A 189 -13.42 -2.04 -0.03
N PHE A 190 -12.67 -0.94 -0.09
CA PHE A 190 -12.65 0.08 0.96
C PHE A 190 -14.05 0.69 1.17
N GLN A 191 -14.73 1.10 0.10
CA GLN A 191 -16.08 1.66 0.17
C GLN A 191 -17.09 0.67 0.76
N ARG A 192 -16.98 -0.62 0.44
CA ARG A 192 -17.80 -1.68 1.06
C ARG A 192 -17.54 -1.85 2.55
N ARG A 193 -16.28 -1.71 3.00
CA ARG A 193 -15.95 -1.73 4.44
C ARG A 193 -16.51 -0.49 5.14
N MET A 194 -16.43 0.67 4.49
CA MET A 194 -16.97 1.92 5.00
C MET A 194 -18.49 1.90 5.15
N SER A 195 -19.23 1.45 4.13
CA SER A 195 -20.70 1.37 4.24
C SER A 195 -21.15 0.49 5.41
N ARG A 196 -20.45 -0.64 5.64
CA ARG A 196 -20.68 -1.51 6.81
C ARG A 196 -20.31 -0.83 8.12
N HIS A 197 -19.21 -0.10 8.17
CA HIS A 197 -18.78 0.62 9.36
C HIS A 197 -19.80 1.71 9.76
N TRP A 198 -20.27 2.51 8.80
CA TRP A 198 -21.29 3.55 9.04
C TRP A 198 -22.65 2.96 9.42
N LEU A 199 -23.04 1.82 8.85
CA LEU A 199 -24.28 1.14 9.24
C LEU A 199 -24.23 0.71 10.72
N ARG A 200 -23.12 0.12 11.17
CA ARG A 200 -22.93 -0.28 12.57
C ARG A 200 -22.96 0.91 13.53
N LEU A 201 -22.26 2.00 13.21
CA LEU A 201 -22.30 3.22 14.03
C LEU A 201 -23.71 3.80 14.17
N ASN A 202 -24.51 3.73 13.10
CA ASN A 202 -25.90 4.18 13.13
C ASN A 202 -26.81 3.25 13.95
N GLU A 203 -26.55 1.94 13.93
CA GLU A 203 -27.27 0.95 14.75
C GLU A 203 -26.91 1.09 16.24
N GLU A 204 -25.61 1.24 16.56
CA GLU A 204 -25.11 1.48 17.92
C GLU A 204 -25.60 2.82 18.49
N GLY A 205 -25.58 3.89 17.69
CA GLY A 205 -26.13 5.19 18.09
C GLY A 205 -27.65 5.16 18.32
N ARG A 206 -28.38 4.30 17.59
CA ARG A 206 -29.82 4.07 17.82
C ARG A 206 -30.09 3.22 19.06
N ALA A 207 -29.27 2.21 19.33
CA ALA A 207 -29.39 1.36 20.52
C ALA A 207 -29.07 2.14 21.80
N ALA A 208 -27.99 2.94 21.81
CA ALA A 208 -27.64 3.80 22.94
C ALA A 208 -28.71 4.88 23.25
N ALA A 209 -29.40 5.38 22.22
CA ALA A 209 -30.51 6.31 22.39
C ALA A 209 -31.79 5.65 22.96
N PHE A 210 -31.92 4.32 22.84
CA PHE A 210 -33.06 3.55 23.38
C PHE A 210 -32.82 3.11 24.83
N GLU A 211 -31.58 2.83 25.22
CA GLU A 211 -31.22 2.47 26.61
C GLU A 211 -31.04 3.67 27.56
N GLY A 212 -30.82 4.89 27.04
CA GLY A 212 -30.72 6.12 27.84
C GLY A 212 -32.07 6.80 28.17
N GLY A 213 -33.20 6.14 27.90
CA GLY A 213 -34.54 6.72 27.97
C GLY A 213 -35.49 5.96 28.89
N ASP A 214 -35.07 5.63 30.12
CA ASP A 214 -36.00 5.18 31.17
C ASP A 214 -35.51 5.61 32.57
N GLU A 215 -35.77 6.87 32.94
CA GLU A 215 -36.08 7.26 34.32
C GLU A 215 -36.96 8.51 34.29
N GLY A 216 -38.25 8.34 34.62
CA GLY A 216 -39.17 9.43 34.96
C GLY A 216 -40.46 9.47 34.14
N GLY A 217 -41.46 8.69 34.57
CA GLY A 217 -42.85 8.81 34.13
C GLY A 217 -43.54 10.13 34.56
N PRO A 218 -44.85 10.28 34.31
CA PRO A 218 -45.39 11.25 33.35
C PRO A 218 -46.12 12.42 34.02
N GLU A 219 -46.20 13.59 33.36
CA GLU A 219 -47.37 14.48 33.38
C GLU A 219 -47.17 15.75 32.52
N GLY A 220 -48.23 16.22 31.84
CA GLY A 220 -48.35 17.63 31.46
C GLY A 220 -48.42 17.99 29.98
N ARG A 221 -49.63 17.90 29.41
CA ARG A 221 -50.22 18.70 28.30
C ARG A 221 -49.37 19.83 27.68
N GLY A 222 -49.35 19.88 26.33
CA GLY A 222 -49.26 21.16 25.61
C GLY A 222 -48.93 21.11 24.12
N GLY A 223 -49.95 21.07 23.26
CA GLY A 223 -50.04 21.92 22.06
C GLY A 223 -49.03 21.79 20.90
N ARG A 224 -49.49 21.13 19.82
CA ARG A 224 -49.47 21.56 18.40
C ARG A 224 -48.20 22.23 17.82
N SER A 225 -47.63 21.61 16.78
CA SER A 225 -47.79 22.13 15.40
C SER A 225 -47.29 21.11 14.36
N ALA A 226 -48.19 20.67 13.49
CA ALA A 226 -47.86 19.95 12.27
C ALA A 226 -47.46 20.97 11.20
N LEU A 227 -46.28 20.82 10.60
CA LEU A 227 -45.94 21.53 9.37
C LEU A 227 -45.69 20.55 8.24
N ALA A 228 -46.44 20.78 7.17
CA ALA A 228 -46.71 19.89 6.07
C ALA A 228 -45.52 19.69 5.12
N THR A 229 -45.48 18.49 4.58
CA THR A 229 -44.76 18.12 3.36
C THR A 229 -45.30 18.89 2.16
N LYS A 230 -44.41 19.45 1.32
CA LYS A 230 -44.78 19.86 -0.05
C LYS A 230 -43.76 19.32 -1.03
N LYS A 231 -44.18 18.30 -1.77
CA LYS A 231 -43.46 17.70 -2.89
C LYS A 231 -44.09 18.18 -4.20
N GLU A 232 -43.23 18.66 -5.09
CA GLU A 232 -43.28 18.65 -6.56
C GLU A 232 -44.55 19.07 -7.34
N LYS A 233 -44.39 19.98 -8.30
CA LYS A 233 -44.99 19.79 -9.63
C LYS A 233 -44.19 20.43 -10.77
N ARG A 234 -43.73 19.54 -11.66
CA ARG A 234 -43.19 19.69 -13.02
C ARG A 234 -43.70 20.89 -13.84
N ARG A 235 -42.81 21.46 -14.65
CA ARG A 235 -43.15 22.13 -15.91
C ARG A 235 -42.28 21.59 -17.07
N THR A 236 -42.98 21.03 -18.05
CA THR A 236 -42.62 20.80 -19.46
C THR A 236 -43.62 21.70 -20.24
N VAL A 237 -43.38 22.34 -21.39
CA VAL A 237 -42.42 22.16 -22.50
C VAL A 237 -42.63 23.32 -23.52
N ASN A 238 -41.66 23.52 -24.42
CA ASN A 238 -41.69 24.12 -25.78
C ASN A 238 -41.44 25.62 -26.05
N GLY A 239 -40.50 25.86 -26.99
CA GLY A 239 -40.44 27.03 -27.88
C GLY A 239 -39.06 27.28 -28.52
N ALA A 240 -38.88 26.88 -29.79
CA ALA A 240 -37.71 27.01 -30.68
C ALA A 240 -37.15 28.45 -30.83
N SER A 241 -35.87 28.68 -31.18
CA SER A 241 -35.42 28.77 -32.58
C SER A 241 -33.89 28.94 -32.75
N ARG A 242 -33.31 28.14 -33.65
CA ARG A 242 -32.16 28.33 -34.59
C ARG A 242 -30.96 29.26 -34.24
N PRO A 243 -29.77 28.86 -34.70
CA PRO A 243 -28.99 29.75 -35.57
C PRO A 243 -28.72 29.13 -36.95
N SER A 244 -28.80 29.99 -37.97
CA SER A 244 -28.52 29.70 -39.37
C SER A 244 -27.03 29.76 -39.68
N SER A 245 -26.64 28.85 -40.56
CA SER A 245 -25.39 28.72 -41.29
C SER A 245 -25.02 29.90 -42.20
N ALA A 246 -23.71 30.12 -42.36
CA ALA A 246 -23.03 30.46 -43.63
C ALA A 246 -21.58 29.95 -43.48
N ALA A 247 -21.15 28.92 -44.20
CA ALA A 247 -20.62 28.95 -45.58
C ALA A 247 -19.33 29.79 -45.66
N SER A 248 -18.21 29.39 -46.28
CA SER A 248 -17.82 28.22 -47.06
C SER A 248 -16.35 28.44 -47.48
N SER A 249 -15.76 27.45 -48.15
CA SER A 249 -14.60 27.52 -49.05
C SER A 249 -13.23 27.36 -48.39
N SER A 250 -12.24 26.70 -49.01
CA SER A 250 -12.18 25.73 -50.11
C SER A 250 -10.70 25.37 -50.25
N ALA A 251 -10.40 24.10 -50.59
CA ALA A 251 -9.15 23.66 -51.25
C ALA A 251 -7.84 23.85 -50.44
N ARG A 252 -6.74 23.11 -50.59
CA ARG A 252 -6.23 22.24 -51.65
C ARG A 252 -5.00 21.55 -51.03
N THR A 253 -4.89 20.23 -51.09
CA THR A 253 -3.56 19.59 -51.20
C THR A 253 -3.20 19.57 -52.69
N PRO A 254 -1.92 19.77 -53.04
CA PRO A 254 -1.15 18.59 -53.46
C PRO A 254 0.34 18.59 -53.07
N SER A 255 0.84 17.36 -52.94
CA SER A 255 2.19 16.82 -53.19
C SER A 255 3.31 17.70 -53.77
N SER A 256 4.50 17.60 -53.16
CA SER A 256 5.87 17.61 -53.75
C SER A 256 6.88 17.38 -52.60
N ARG A 257 7.54 16.23 -52.40
CA ARG A 257 8.71 15.63 -53.09
C ARG A 257 9.99 16.51 -53.11
N VAL A 258 11.10 15.88 -52.67
CA VAL A 258 12.53 16.11 -53.02
C VAL A 258 13.26 17.27 -52.29
N LEU A 259 14.05 16.97 -51.24
CA LEU A 259 15.50 16.70 -51.20
C LEU A 259 15.95 16.59 -49.73
#